data_AF-A0A919IPT7-F1
#
_entry.id   AF-A0A919IPT7-F1
#
_cell.length_a   1.000
_cell.length_b   1.000
_cell.length_c   1.000
_cell.angle_alpha   90.00
_cell.angle_beta   90.00
_cell.angle_gamma   90.00
#
_symmetry.space_group_name_H-M   'P 1'
#
loop_
_entity.id
_entity.type
_entity.pdbx_description
1 polymer ?
#
loop_
_entity_poly.entity_id
_entity_poly.type
_entity_poly.pdbx_seq_one_letter_code
_entity_poly.pdbx_strand_id
1 'polypeptide(L)'
;MAAILAVLVGVVGIGLVGLTGREADTMSEADVEQALGEVPATAPPSATPAGEPSPSAVSREQSFRTRGGTVVAGCDGIVSMSPAQGFGVHERRQSEGEFRGVRDDHVRVKVELTCVDGVPHIDERDDD
;
A
#
# COMPACT_ATOMS: atom_id res chain seq x y z
N MET A 1 -30.82 -20.91 -41.07
CA MET A 1 -30.15 -19.82 -40.33
C MET A 1 -28.71 -20.25 -40.10
N ALA A 2 -27.74 -19.58 -40.71
CA ALA A 2 -26.32 -19.82 -40.50
C ALA A 2 -25.68 -18.47 -40.15
N ALA A 3 -25.13 -18.35 -38.95
CA ALA A 3 -24.40 -17.17 -38.50
C ALA A 3 -22.93 -17.58 -38.35
N ILE A 4 -22.07 -17.02 -39.20
CA ILE A 4 -20.61 -17.19 -39.10
C ILE A 4 -20.09 -15.93 -38.39
N LEU A 5 -19.78 -16.05 -37.11
CA LEU A 5 -19.10 -15.02 -36.33
C LEU A 5 -17.60 -15.23 -36.48
N ALA A 6 -16.94 -14.41 -37.31
CA ALA A 6 -15.50 -14.36 -37.41
C ALA A 6 -14.95 -13.43 -36.30
N VAL A 7 -14.19 -13.99 -35.36
CA VAL A 7 -13.52 -13.22 -34.30
C VAL A 7 -12.13 -12.81 -34.78
N LEU A 8 -11.91 -11.50 -34.89
CA LEU A 8 -10.60 -10.89 -35.17
C LEU A 8 -9.73 -10.94 -33.91
N VAL A 9 -8.63 -11.68 -33.96
CA VAL A 9 -7.60 -11.70 -32.91
C VAL A 9 -6.54 -10.66 -33.26
N GLY A 10 -6.55 -9.52 -32.57
CA GLY A 10 -5.47 -8.53 -32.62
C GLY A 10 -4.43 -8.83 -31.56
N VAL A 11 -3.21 -9.19 -31.96
CA VAL A 11 -2.06 -9.35 -31.06
C VAL A 11 -1.35 -8.00 -30.93
N VAL A 12 -1.40 -7.40 -29.74
CA VAL A 12 -0.59 -6.21 -29.41
C VAL A 12 0.75 -6.68 -28.85
N GLY A 13 1.85 -6.32 -29.51
CA GLY A 13 3.20 -6.63 -29.07
C GLY A 13 3.62 -5.80 -27.86
N ILE A 14 4.27 -6.43 -26.88
CA ILE A 14 4.88 -5.74 -25.74
C ILE A 14 6.31 -5.38 -26.12
N GLY A 15 6.57 -4.09 -26.34
CA GLY A 15 7.92 -3.56 -26.43
C GLY A 15 8.56 -3.59 -25.04
N LEU A 16 9.59 -4.41 -24.85
CA LEU A 16 10.52 -4.30 -23.73
C LEU A 16 11.33 -3.02 -23.89
N VAL A 17 11.11 -2.03 -23.03
CA VAL A 17 11.92 -0.81 -22.97
C VAL A 17 12.51 -0.68 -21.57
N GLY A 18 13.85 -0.78 -21.48
CA GLY A 18 14.64 0.06 -20.59
C GLY A 18 15.09 -0.50 -19.24
N LEU A 19 15.88 -1.58 -19.25
CA LEU A 19 16.87 -1.86 -18.20
C LEU A 19 18.10 -0.96 -18.38
N THR A 20 18.02 0.33 -18.06
CA THR A 20 19.22 1.18 -17.86
C THR A 20 18.95 2.36 -16.93
N GLY A 21 19.59 2.34 -15.75
CA GLY A 21 20.13 3.54 -15.13
C GLY A 21 19.33 4.14 -13.98
N ARG A 22 19.69 3.76 -12.74
CA ARG A 22 20.39 4.63 -11.78
C ARG A 22 20.81 3.80 -10.56
N GLU A 23 22.01 4.07 -10.06
CA GLU A 23 22.74 3.33 -9.03
C GLU A 23 21.86 2.70 -7.94
N ALA A 24 22.05 1.40 -7.74
CA ALA A 24 21.82 0.79 -6.45
C ALA A 24 22.86 1.37 -5.49
N ASP A 25 22.48 2.40 -4.75
CA ASP A 25 23.19 2.77 -3.52
C ASP A 25 22.81 1.71 -2.47
N THR A 26 23.45 0.55 -2.56
CA THR A 26 23.42 -0.46 -1.51
C THR A 26 24.09 0.15 -0.30
N MET A 27 23.31 0.53 0.71
CA MET A 27 23.83 0.87 2.03
C MET A 27 24.85 -0.18 2.46
N SER A 28 26.04 0.29 2.80
CA SER A 28 27.18 -0.55 3.19
C SER A 28 26.97 -1.05 4.62
N GLU A 29 27.49 -2.24 4.93
CA GLU A 29 27.34 -2.94 6.21
C GLU A 29 27.75 -2.07 7.43
N ALA A 30 28.62 -1.08 7.22
CA ALA A 30 29.04 -0.12 8.24
C ALA A 30 27.90 0.80 8.77
N ASP A 31 26.89 1.11 7.95
CA ASP A 31 25.71 1.89 8.39
C ASP A 31 24.79 1.07 9.29
N VAL A 32 24.81 -0.26 9.16
CA VAL A 32 24.00 -1.18 9.98
C VAL A 32 24.55 -1.24 11.42
N GLU A 33 25.87 -1.27 11.60
CA GLU A 33 26.47 -1.31 12.94
C GLU A 33 26.24 -0.01 13.73
N GLN A 34 26.23 1.14 13.05
CA GLN A 34 25.92 2.41 13.69
C GLN A 34 24.44 2.49 14.13
N ALA A 35 23.52 1.89 13.38
CA ALA A 35 22.12 1.79 13.77
C ALA A 35 21.87 0.82 14.94
N LEU A 36 22.71 -0.22 15.12
CA LEU A 36 22.61 -1.16 16.25
C LEU A 36 23.30 -0.67 17.54
N GLY A 37 24.14 0.36 17.46
CA GLY A 37 24.90 0.89 18.61
C GLY A 37 24.09 1.74 19.59
N GLU A 38 22.91 2.21 19.21
CA GLU A 38 22.13 3.17 19.99
C GLU A 38 20.96 2.47 20.73
N VAL A 39 21.30 1.58 21.65
CA VAL A 39 20.34 1.03 22.63
C VAL A 39 20.53 1.75 23.97
N PRO A 40 19.76 2.79 24.29
CA PRO A 40 19.65 3.22 25.67
C PRO A 40 18.79 2.20 26.43
N ALA A 41 19.45 1.41 27.28
CA ALA A 41 18.78 0.57 28.26
C ALA A 41 18.08 1.44 29.32
N THR A 42 16.75 1.31 29.48
CA THR A 42 16.04 1.05 30.75
C THR A 42 14.54 1.46 30.71
N ALA A 43 13.68 0.47 31.07
CA ALA A 43 12.31 0.51 31.62
C ALA A 43 11.10 0.12 30.72
N PRO A 44 10.23 -0.85 31.12
CA PRO A 44 8.97 -1.23 30.46
C PRO A 44 7.71 -0.69 31.20
N PRO A 45 6.46 -0.93 30.73
CA PRO A 45 5.90 -0.73 29.40
C PRO A 45 4.69 0.25 29.46
N SER A 46 4.55 1.14 28.48
CA SER A 46 3.26 1.75 28.15
C SER A 46 3.12 1.77 26.64
N ALA A 47 2.08 1.08 26.16
CA ALA A 47 1.79 0.92 24.75
C ALA A 47 1.37 2.28 24.16
N THR A 48 2.36 3.01 23.65
CA THR A 48 2.16 4.10 22.70
C THR A 48 2.94 3.71 21.46
N PRO A 49 2.32 3.61 20.27
CA PRO A 49 3.10 3.53 19.04
C PRO A 49 3.80 4.88 18.84
N ALA A 50 5.02 5.00 19.37
CA ALA A 50 5.96 6.03 18.99
C ALA A 50 6.53 5.66 17.62
N GLY A 51 6.30 6.54 16.66
CA GLY A 51 6.89 6.49 15.32
C GLY A 51 6.77 7.89 14.73
N GLU A 52 7.66 8.76 15.16
CA GLU A 52 7.76 10.14 14.69
C GLU A 52 8.27 10.13 13.24
N PRO A 53 7.49 10.61 12.24
CA PRO A 53 8.00 10.73 10.88
C PRO A 53 8.95 11.92 10.78
N SER A 54 10.16 11.66 10.31
CA SER A 54 11.13 12.69 9.92
C SER A 54 10.50 13.69 8.93
N PRO A 55 10.57 15.02 9.15
CA PRO A 55 9.90 16.00 8.30
C PRO A 55 10.69 16.21 7.01
N SER A 56 10.46 15.35 6.02
CA SER A 56 10.90 15.56 4.65
C SER A 56 9.70 15.80 3.74
N ALA A 57 9.47 17.08 3.45
CA ALA A 57 8.51 17.64 2.49
C ALA A 57 7.03 17.38 2.78
N VAL A 58 6.22 18.39 2.46
CA VAL A 58 4.78 18.53 2.75
C VAL A 58 3.95 17.52 1.94
N SER A 59 4.12 16.23 2.20
CA SER A 59 3.29 15.20 1.61
C SER A 59 1.94 15.23 2.34
N ARG A 60 0.88 15.69 1.65
CA ARG A 60 -0.52 15.64 2.15
C ARG A 60 -1.05 14.21 2.27
N GLU A 61 -0.24 13.23 1.91
CA GLU A 61 -0.55 11.82 1.87
C GLU A 61 -0.09 11.18 3.17
N GLN A 62 -0.97 10.39 3.79
CA GLN A 62 -0.73 9.70 5.03
C GLN A 62 -0.83 8.18 4.84
N SER A 63 -0.14 7.44 5.69
CA SER A 63 -0.12 5.98 5.69
C SER A 63 -1.02 5.44 6.81
N PHE A 64 -1.92 4.54 6.45
CA PHE A 64 -2.88 3.90 7.33
C PHE A 64 -2.66 2.38 7.30
N ARG A 65 -2.53 1.77 8.48
CA ARG A 65 -2.49 0.30 8.60
C ARG A 65 -3.91 -0.23 8.74
N THR A 66 -4.18 -1.33 8.06
CA THR A 66 -5.45 -2.07 8.09
C THR A 66 -5.16 -3.55 8.30
N ARG A 67 -6.19 -4.37 8.55
CA ARG A 67 -6.00 -5.83 8.55
C ARG A 67 -5.54 -6.37 7.20
N GLY A 68 -6.01 -5.77 6.11
CA GLY A 68 -5.73 -6.20 4.74
C GLY A 68 -4.37 -5.76 4.22
N GLY A 69 -3.71 -4.79 4.87
CA GLY A 69 -2.45 -4.20 4.41
C GLY A 69 -2.26 -2.75 4.82
N THR A 70 -1.42 -2.03 4.08
CA THR A 70 -1.19 -0.59 4.27
C THR A 70 -1.84 0.18 3.12
N VAL A 71 -2.49 1.30 3.45
CA VAL A 71 -3.08 2.23 2.49
C VAL A 71 -2.36 3.57 2.61
N VAL A 72 -1.92 4.14 1.50
CA VAL A 72 -1.42 5.53 1.45
C VAL A 72 -2.46 6.38 0.74
N ALA A 73 -2.93 7.44 1.39
CA ALA A 73 -4.00 8.29 0.87
C ALA A 73 -3.83 9.75 1.29
N GLY A 74 -4.21 10.66 0.40
CA GLY A 74 -4.44 12.07 0.71
C GLY A 74 -5.93 12.40 0.54
N CYS A 75 -6.35 13.63 0.85
CA CYS A 75 -7.74 14.04 0.61
C CYS A 75 -8.17 14.00 -0.86
N ASP A 76 -7.20 14.01 -1.79
CA ASP A 76 -7.45 13.85 -3.22
C ASP A 76 -7.73 12.39 -3.63
N GLY A 77 -7.40 11.42 -2.77
CA GLY A 77 -7.71 10.01 -2.98
C GLY A 77 -6.66 9.04 -2.44
N ILE A 78 -6.96 7.74 -2.60
CA ILE A 78 -6.04 6.63 -2.34
C ILE A 78 -4.94 6.62 -3.40
N VAL A 79 -3.71 6.76 -2.95
CA VAL A 79 -2.50 6.81 -3.78
C VAL A 79 -1.97 5.41 -4.02
N SER A 80 -1.88 4.59 -2.98
CA SER A 80 -1.40 3.22 -3.07
C SER A 80 -2.00 2.31 -2.00
N MET A 81 -1.99 1.02 -2.30
CA MET A 81 -2.41 -0.06 -1.40
C MET A 81 -1.39 -1.19 -1.51
N SER A 82 -0.85 -1.62 -0.36
CA SER A 82 0.11 -2.70 -0.26
C SER A 82 -0.48 -3.80 0.61
N PRO A 83 -0.79 -4.99 0.06
CA PRO A 83 -1.50 -6.01 0.81
C PRO A 83 -0.60 -6.65 1.88
N ALA A 84 -1.21 -7.00 3.01
CA ALA A 84 -0.60 -7.86 4.02
C ALA A 84 -0.47 -9.30 3.49
N GLN A 85 0.34 -10.10 4.17
CA GLN A 85 0.47 -11.52 3.87
C GLN A 85 -0.90 -12.23 3.90
N GLY A 86 -1.18 -13.03 2.87
CA GLY A 86 -2.47 -13.72 2.74
C GLY A 86 -3.59 -12.89 2.11
N PHE A 87 -3.35 -11.62 1.77
CA PHE A 87 -4.28 -10.75 1.05
C PHE A 87 -3.75 -10.33 -0.32
N GLY A 88 -4.65 -9.95 -1.20
CA GLY A 88 -4.38 -9.24 -2.44
C GLY A 88 -5.23 -7.98 -2.53
N VAL A 89 -4.78 -6.98 -3.28
CA VAL A 89 -5.63 -5.82 -3.63
C VAL A 89 -6.63 -6.29 -4.68
N HIS A 90 -7.92 -6.27 -4.33
CA HIS A 90 -9.00 -6.64 -5.24
C HIS A 90 -9.51 -5.43 -6.01
N GLU A 91 -9.67 -4.30 -5.31
CA GLU A 91 -10.18 -3.06 -5.88
C GLU A 91 -9.47 -1.86 -5.26
N ARG A 92 -9.23 -0.82 -6.09
CA ARG A 92 -8.76 0.50 -5.66
C ARG A 92 -9.41 1.56 -6.53
N ARG A 93 -10.28 2.36 -5.91
CA ARG A 93 -10.86 3.58 -6.47
C ARG A 93 -10.26 4.80 -5.77
N GLN A 94 -10.74 5.98 -6.15
CA GLN A 94 -10.27 7.23 -5.57
C GLN A 94 -10.53 7.31 -4.05
N SER A 95 -11.71 6.89 -3.58
CA SER A 95 -12.09 6.98 -2.16
C SER A 95 -12.37 5.64 -1.50
N GLU A 96 -12.19 4.52 -2.22
CA GLU A 96 -12.55 3.19 -1.73
C GLU A 96 -11.49 2.18 -2.16
N GLY A 97 -11.29 1.15 -1.35
CA GLY A 97 -10.44 0.02 -1.69
C GLY A 97 -10.93 -1.28 -1.05
N GLU A 98 -10.53 -2.41 -1.60
CA GLU A 98 -10.80 -3.72 -1.04
C GLU A 98 -9.53 -4.57 -1.05
N PHE A 99 -9.16 -5.09 0.11
CA PHE A 99 -8.27 -6.24 0.22
C PHE A 99 -9.11 -7.52 0.32
N ARG A 100 -8.65 -8.57 -0.34
CA ARG A 100 -9.31 -9.87 -0.36
C ARG A 100 -8.35 -10.99 -0.05
N GLY A 101 -8.80 -11.97 0.73
CA GLY A 101 -8.00 -13.14 1.05
C GLY A 101 -7.61 -13.91 -0.21
N VAL A 102 -6.35 -14.33 -0.29
CA VAL A 102 -5.84 -15.10 -1.45
C VAL A 102 -6.21 -16.58 -1.38
N ARG A 103 -6.51 -17.09 -0.17
CA ARG A 103 -6.93 -18.47 0.07
C ARG A 103 -8.44 -18.62 0.17
N ASP A 104 -9.12 -17.56 0.58
CA ASP A 104 -10.56 -17.48 0.78
C ASP A 104 -11.02 -16.08 0.40
N ASP A 105 -11.86 -15.97 -0.63
CA ASP A 105 -12.34 -14.69 -1.16
C ASP A 105 -13.52 -14.10 -0.39
N HIS A 106 -14.06 -14.86 0.58
CA HIS A 106 -15.03 -14.37 1.56
C HIS A 106 -14.38 -13.50 2.63
N VAL A 107 -13.07 -13.64 2.86
CA VAL A 107 -12.35 -12.74 3.76
C VAL A 107 -12.06 -11.42 3.03
N ARG A 108 -12.78 -10.37 3.40
CA ARG A 108 -12.70 -9.04 2.79
C ARG A 108 -12.40 -7.97 3.82
N VAL A 109 -11.57 -7.01 3.44
CA VAL A 109 -11.33 -5.78 4.21
C VAL A 109 -11.59 -4.62 3.27
N LYS A 110 -12.73 -3.96 3.46
CA LYS A 110 -13.06 -2.73 2.73
C LYS A 110 -12.51 -1.53 3.45
N VAL A 111 -11.97 -0.59 2.70
CA VAL A 111 -11.46 0.68 3.20
C VAL A 111 -12.21 1.81 2.53
N GLU A 112 -12.68 2.77 3.33
CA GLU A 112 -13.34 3.97 2.87
C GLU A 112 -12.52 5.20 3.30
N LEU A 113 -12.17 6.04 2.34
CA LEU A 113 -11.44 7.28 2.57
C LEU A 113 -12.41 8.45 2.70
N THR A 114 -12.32 9.13 3.82
CA THR A 114 -12.98 10.42 4.07
C THR A 114 -11.94 11.51 4.31
N CYS A 115 -12.33 12.77 4.14
CA CYS A 115 -11.48 13.90 4.45
C CYS A 115 -12.25 14.85 5.37
N VAL A 116 -11.67 15.15 6.53
CA VAL A 116 -12.24 16.07 7.52
C VAL A 116 -11.20 17.16 7.78
N ASP A 117 -11.57 18.41 7.55
CA ASP A 117 -10.68 19.58 7.74
C ASP A 117 -9.32 19.46 7.02
N GLY A 118 -9.31 18.83 5.84
CA GLY A 118 -8.09 18.62 5.06
C GLY A 118 -7.21 17.47 5.54
N VAL A 119 -7.69 16.67 6.49
CA VAL A 119 -7.02 15.48 7.01
C VAL A 119 -7.70 14.23 6.46
N PRO A 120 -6.98 13.35 5.72
CA PRO A 120 -7.52 12.07 5.30
C PRO A 120 -7.76 11.13 6.49
N HIS A 121 -8.86 10.38 6.44
CA HIS A 121 -9.24 9.36 7.41
C HIS A 121 -9.65 8.09 6.66
N ILE A 122 -9.19 6.93 7.14
CA ILE A 122 -9.61 5.62 6.64
C ILE A 122 -10.54 4.96 7.66
N ASP A 123 -11.70 4.51 7.20
CA ASP A 123 -12.61 3.63 7.91
C ASP A 123 -12.47 2.21 7.36
N GLU A 124 -12.28 1.21 8.24
CA GLU A 124 -12.28 -0.20 7.86
C GLU A 124 -13.66 -0.80 8.09
N ARG A 125 -14.22 -1.43 7.07
CA ARG A 125 -15.46 -2.20 7.20
C ARG A 125 -15.23 -3.67 6.89
N ASP A 126 -15.73 -4.50 7.79
CA ASP A 126 -15.94 -5.93 7.57
C ASP A 126 -17.35 -6.14 7.01
N ASP A 127 -17.48 -6.94 5.95
CA ASP A 127 -18.76 -7.55 5.61
C ASP A 127 -18.90 -8.80 6.51
N ASP A 128 -19.69 -8.69 7.58
CA ASP A 128 -20.19 -9.84 8.36
C ASP A 128 -21.18 -10.68 7.54
#